data_AF-A0AA95FHH9-F1
#
_entry.id   AF-A0AA95FHH9-F1
#
_cell.length_a   1.000
_cell.length_b   1.000
_cell.length_c   1.000
_cell.angle_alpha   90.00
_cell.angle_beta   90.00
_cell.angle_gamma   90.00
#
_symmetry.space_group_name_H-M   'P 1'
#
loop_
_entity.id
_entity.type
_entity.pdbx_description
1 polymer ?
#
loop_
_entity_poly.entity_id
_entity_poly.type
_entity_poly.pdbx_seq_one_letter_code
_entity_poly.pdbx_strand_id
1 'polypeptide(L)'
;MDKQIRKLKKIVRLHISQKKEDIRKIWGEPAKGSDEEFWFYSRYCWGIFRDEIAFIFESDKVVDITITECFLWMEYGNIFYYEYGTPEYKVFKFYERE
;
A
#
# COMPACT_ATOMS: atom_id res chain seq x y z
N MET A 1 -16.87 -9.45 1.03
CA MET A 1 -15.44 -9.12 0.86
C MET A 1 -15.22 -7.75 1.46
N ASP A 2 -14.33 -7.67 2.44
CA ASP A 2 -14.06 -6.44 3.19
C ASP A 2 -13.71 -5.27 2.25
N LYS A 3 -14.17 -4.06 2.59
CA LYS A 3 -13.94 -2.83 1.79
C LYS A 3 -12.45 -2.51 1.69
N GLN A 4 -11.69 -2.74 2.76
CA GLN A 4 -10.24 -2.59 2.82
C GLN A 4 -9.54 -3.54 1.84
N ILE A 5 -9.96 -4.81 1.84
CA ILE A 5 -9.45 -5.83 0.91
C ILE A 5 -9.77 -5.46 -0.55
N ARG A 6 -10.98 -4.94 -0.85
CA ARG A 6 -11.34 -4.51 -2.20
C ARG A 6 -10.47 -3.35 -2.69
N LYS A 7 -10.10 -2.43 -1.79
CA LYS A 7 -9.23 -1.29 -2.09
C LYS A 7 -7.82 -1.78 -2.45
N LEU A 8 -7.19 -2.60 -1.60
CA LEU A 8 -5.88 -3.16 -1.89
C LEU A 8 -5.89 -3.98 -3.18
N LYS A 9 -6.86 -4.86 -3.36
CA LYS A 9 -7.01 -5.68 -4.57
C LYS A 9 -7.09 -4.86 -5.85
N LYS A 10 -7.68 -3.66 -5.81
CA LYS A 10 -7.74 -2.76 -6.96
C LYS A 10 -6.35 -2.20 -7.28
N ILE A 11 -5.60 -1.76 -6.27
CA ILE A 11 -4.24 -1.21 -6.45
C ILE A 11 -3.29 -2.30 -6.95
N VAL A 12 -3.32 -3.49 -6.32
CA VAL A 12 -2.52 -4.65 -6.74
C VAL A 12 -2.78 -4.99 -8.20
N ARG A 13 -4.05 -5.12 -8.61
CA ARG A 13 -4.38 -5.43 -10.01
C ARG A 13 -3.91 -4.40 -11.02
N LEU A 14 -3.78 -3.13 -10.61
CA LEU A 14 -3.37 -2.05 -11.51
C LEU A 14 -1.85 -1.94 -11.63
N HIS A 15 -1.11 -2.29 -10.58
CA HIS A 15 0.29 -1.91 -10.44
C HIS A 15 1.26 -3.07 -10.22
N ILE A 16 0.79 -4.29 -9.95
CA ILE A 16 1.68 -5.46 -9.85
C ILE A 16 2.46 -5.66 -11.16
N SER A 17 3.73 -6.03 -11.06
CA SER A 17 4.66 -6.19 -12.19
C SER A 17 4.95 -4.93 -13.03
N GLN A 18 4.39 -3.76 -12.68
CA GLN A 18 4.75 -2.51 -13.33
C GLN A 18 6.18 -2.10 -12.96
N LYS A 19 6.84 -1.39 -13.88
CA LYS A 19 8.19 -0.87 -13.64
C LYS A 19 8.15 0.36 -12.72
N LYS A 20 9.24 0.65 -12.01
CA LYS A 20 9.38 1.89 -11.22
C LYS A 20 9.05 3.14 -12.03
N GLU A 21 9.51 3.22 -13.28
CA GLU A 21 9.23 4.37 -14.15
C GLU A 21 7.73 4.59 -14.37
N ASP A 22 6.95 3.51 -14.53
CA ASP A 22 5.51 3.61 -14.73
C ASP A 22 4.81 4.03 -13.43
N ILE A 23 5.26 3.52 -12.29
CA ILE A 23 4.77 3.97 -10.98
C ILE A 23 5.05 5.47 -10.79
N ARG A 24 6.27 5.94 -11.07
CA ARG A 24 6.63 7.36 -10.96
C ARG A 24 5.80 8.24 -11.89
N LYS A 25 5.50 7.79 -13.11
CA LYS A 25 4.62 8.53 -14.04
C LYS A 25 3.19 8.67 -13.53
N ILE A 26 2.66 7.65 -12.85
CA ILE A 26 1.27 7.63 -12.38
C ILE A 26 1.14 8.34 -11.02
N TRP A 27 2.10 8.12 -10.12
CA TRP A 27 2.02 8.53 -8.73
C TRP A 27 2.89 9.75 -8.37
N GLY A 28 3.78 10.16 -9.27
CA GLY A 28 4.73 11.25 -9.03
C GLY A 28 5.98 10.79 -8.29
N GLU A 29 6.64 11.73 -7.60
CA GLU A 29 7.83 11.41 -6.80
C GLU A 29 7.44 10.73 -5.48
N PRO A 30 8.20 9.70 -5.05
CA PRO A 30 7.94 9.01 -3.80
C PRO A 30 8.33 9.87 -2.58
N ALA A 31 7.80 9.54 -1.41
CA ALA A 31 8.07 10.29 -0.18
C ALA A 31 9.53 10.17 0.27
N LYS A 32 10.00 11.11 1.10
CA LYS A 32 11.40 11.21 1.54
C LYS A 32 11.97 9.97 2.26
N GLY A 33 11.13 9.08 2.79
CA GLY A 33 11.55 7.83 3.42
C GLY A 33 11.71 6.66 2.45
N SER A 34 11.53 6.90 1.16
CA SER A 34 11.64 5.87 0.13
C SER A 34 13.09 5.58 -0.25
N ASP A 35 13.37 4.34 -0.60
CA ASP A 35 14.68 3.88 -1.02
C ASP A 35 14.62 3.15 -2.38
N GLU A 36 15.62 2.33 -2.70
CA GLU A 36 15.65 1.57 -3.95
C GLU A 36 14.62 0.42 -3.98
N GLU A 37 14.19 -0.11 -2.85
CA GLU A 37 13.29 -1.27 -2.79
C GLU A 37 11.88 -0.90 -2.34
N PHE A 38 11.73 0.22 -1.61
CA PHE A 38 10.48 0.64 -0.99
C PHE A 38 10.13 2.07 -1.38
N TRP A 39 9.02 2.27 -2.10
CA TRP A 39 8.48 3.60 -2.36
C TRP A 39 7.17 3.85 -1.63
N PHE A 40 7.14 4.93 -0.86
CA PHE A 40 5.98 5.33 -0.07
C PHE A 40 5.23 6.49 -0.74
N TYR A 41 3.92 6.35 -0.86
CA TYR A 41 3.02 7.38 -1.37
C TYR A 41 1.90 7.64 -0.38
N SER A 42 1.70 8.91 -0.02
CA SER A 42 0.61 9.30 0.88
C SER A 42 -0.58 9.82 0.09
N ARG A 43 -1.78 9.34 0.44
CA ARG A 43 -3.05 9.80 -0.14
C ARG A 43 -4.02 10.17 0.96
N TYR A 44 -4.49 11.41 0.95
CA TYR A 44 -5.54 11.86 1.85
C TYR A 44 -6.90 11.39 1.34
N CYS A 45 -7.57 10.55 2.13
CA CYS A 45 -8.81 9.89 1.72
C CYS A 45 -10.06 10.43 2.40
N TRP A 46 -9.93 11.43 3.29
CA TRP A 46 -10.90 12.48 3.67
C TRP A 46 -10.44 13.12 4.98
N GLY A 47 -10.16 14.43 4.98
CA GLY A 47 -9.77 15.18 6.18
C GLY A 47 -8.62 14.55 6.95
N ILE A 48 -8.95 13.85 8.04
CA ILE A 48 -8.04 13.22 9.01
C ILE A 48 -7.63 11.78 8.68
N PHE A 49 -8.16 11.20 7.60
CA PHE A 49 -7.77 9.89 7.09
C PHE A 49 -6.65 10.03 6.04
N ARG A 50 -5.52 9.38 6.29
CA ARG A 50 -4.37 9.31 5.38
C ARG A 50 -4.06 7.85 5.13
N ASP A 51 -4.07 7.45 3.87
CA ASP A 51 -3.49 6.19 3.47
C ASP A 51 -2.02 6.41 3.13
N GLU A 52 -1.17 5.49 3.55
CA GLU A 52 0.18 5.35 3.03
C GLU A 52 0.25 4.05 2.24
N ILE A 53 0.72 4.15 1.00
CA ILE A 53 0.82 3.02 0.07
C ILE A 53 2.30 2.78 -0.14
N ALA A 54 2.78 1.58 0.20
CA ALA A 54 4.14 1.19 -0.11
C ALA A 54 4.13 0.29 -1.34
N PHE A 55 4.93 0.65 -2.35
CA PHE A 55 5.30 -0.23 -3.45
C PHE A 55 6.64 -0.85 -3.14
N ILE A 56 6.69 -2.19 -3.17
CA ILE A 56 7.90 -2.98 -2.94
C ILE A 56 8.39 -3.45 -4.30
N PHE A 57 9.67 -3.22 -4.57
CA PHE A 57 10.29 -3.51 -5.85
C PHE A 57 11.35 -4.59 -5.74
N GLU A 58 11.35 -5.50 -6.70
CA GLU A 58 12.46 -6.40 -6.99
C GLU A 58 12.78 -6.30 -8.48
N SER A 59 14.06 -6.20 -8.84
CA SER A 59 14.49 -6.09 -10.24
C SER A 59 13.73 -5.00 -11.04
N ASP A 60 13.54 -3.83 -10.43
CA ASP A 60 12.84 -2.66 -11.00
C ASP A 60 11.33 -2.84 -11.25
N LYS A 61 10.72 -3.91 -10.73
CA LYS A 61 9.29 -4.18 -10.88
C LYS A 61 8.59 -4.27 -9.52
N VAL A 62 7.34 -3.86 -9.47
CA VAL A 62 6.49 -4.03 -8.29
C VAL A 62 6.24 -5.53 -8.08
N VAL A 63 6.69 -6.04 -6.95
CA VAL A 63 6.42 -7.42 -6.48
C VAL A 63 5.39 -7.45 -5.37
N ASP A 64 5.25 -6.35 -4.63
CA ASP A 64 4.28 -6.30 -3.54
C ASP A 64 3.81 -4.87 -3.27
N ILE A 65 2.62 -4.76 -2.71
CA ILE A 65 1.96 -3.49 -2.41
C ILE A 65 1.29 -3.61 -1.05
N THR A 66 1.58 -2.66 -0.17
CA THR A 66 0.94 -2.55 1.14
C THR A 66 0.16 -1.25 1.22
N ILE A 67 -0.92 -1.26 2.00
CA ILE A 67 -1.67 -0.05 2.37
C ILE A 67 -1.74 0.02 3.88
N THR A 68 -1.16 1.07 4.44
CA THR A 68 -1.29 1.45 5.84
C THR A 68 -2.35 2.54 5.94
N GLU A 69 -3.42 2.27 6.67
CA GLU A 69 -4.47 3.27 6.91
C GLU A 69 -4.18 3.99 8.23
N CYS A 70 -3.97 5.30 8.17
CA CYS A 70 -3.76 6.17 9.32
C CYS A 70 -5.00 7.03 9.60
N PHE A 71 -5.40 7.12 10.86
CA PHE A 71 -6.50 7.97 11.34
C PHE A 71 -6.01 8.82 12.51
N LEU A 72 -6.19 10.15 12.45
CA LEU A 72 -5.75 11.09 13.51
C LEU A 72 -4.28 10.87 13.92
N TRP A 73 -3.37 10.74 12.94
CA TRP A 73 -1.92 10.51 13.17
C TRP A 73 -1.56 9.17 13.84
N MET A 74 -2.54 8.29 14.06
CA MET A 74 -2.31 6.93 14.57
C MET A 74 -2.51 5.90 13.46
N GLU A 75 -1.62 4.91 13.40
CA GLU A 75 -1.75 3.76 12.50
C GLU A 75 -2.95 2.91 12.93
N TYR A 76 -3.96 2.80 12.07
CA TYR A 76 -5.23 2.14 12.38
C TYR A 76 -5.23 0.68 11.90
N GLY A 77 -4.53 0.41 10.80
CA GLY A 77 -4.28 -0.96 10.36
C GLY A 77 -3.42 -1.08 9.11
N ASN A 78 -2.82 -2.24 8.95
CA ASN A 78 -2.02 -2.60 7.77
C ASN A 78 -2.74 -3.67 6.96
N ILE A 79 -2.79 -3.44 5.64
CA ILE A 79 -3.28 -4.40 4.66
C ILE A 79 -2.09 -4.84 3.82
N PHE A 80 -1.74 -6.11 3.93
CA PHE A 80 -0.65 -6.72 3.17
C PHE A 80 -1.20 -7.55 2.02
N TYR A 81 -0.52 -7.46 0.88
CA TYR A 81 -0.52 -8.52 -0.11
C TYR A 81 0.75 -9.35 0.13
N TYR A 82 0.72 -10.64 -0.19
CA TYR A 82 1.89 -11.52 -0.10
C TYR A 82 1.87 -12.36 -1.36
N GLU A 83 2.79 -12.10 -2.28
CA GLU A 83 2.87 -12.83 -3.56
C GLU A 83 3.58 -14.18 -3.42
N TYR A 84 4.43 -14.37 -2.40
CA TYR A 84 5.14 -15.62 -2.15
C TYR A 84 4.23 -16.68 -1.50
N GLY A 85 3.26 -17.18 -2.26
CA GLY A 85 2.35 -18.28 -1.88
C GLY A 85 0.93 -18.10 -2.43
N THR A 86 -0.06 -18.49 -1.62
CA THR A 86 -1.48 -18.19 -1.89
C THR A 86 -1.74 -16.72 -1.53
N PRO A 87 -2.28 -15.88 -2.43
CA PRO A 87 -2.51 -14.48 -2.12
C PRO A 87 -3.50 -14.32 -0.97
N GLU A 88 -2.97 -14.00 0.21
CA GLU A 88 -3.73 -13.89 1.45
C GLU A 88 -3.78 -12.43 1.88
N TYR A 89 -4.99 -11.87 1.93
CA TYR A 89 -5.21 -10.50 2.37
C TYR A 89 -5.41 -10.51 3.88
N LYS A 90 -4.44 -10.00 4.64
CA LYS A 90 -4.54 -9.85 6.10
C LYS A 90 -4.77 -8.41 6.46
N VAL A 91 -5.78 -8.17 7.29
CA VAL A 91 -6.04 -6.87 7.92
C VAL A 91 -5.59 -6.99 9.37
N PHE A 92 -4.52 -6.28 9.73
CA PHE A 92 -4.15 -6.12 11.13
C PHE A 92 -4.77 -4.82 11.64
N LYS A 93 -5.64 -4.91 12.65
CA LYS A 93 -6.18 -3.75 13.35
C LYS A 93 -5.39 -3.56 14.64
N PHE A 94 -4.91 -2.36 14.89
CA PHE A 94 -4.18 -2.05 16.12
C PHE A 94 -5.10 -1.69 17.30
N TYR A 95 -6.40 -1.50 17.04
CA TYR A 95 -7.42 -1.29 18.07
C TYR A 95 -8.56 -2.30 17.91
N GLU A 96 -8.64 -3.25 18.83
CA GLU A 96 -9.89 -3.98 19.13
C GLU A 96 -10.72 -3.10 20.07
N ARG A 97 -11.95 -2.78 19.67
CA ARG A 97 -12.93 -2.28 20.63
C ARG A 97 -13.63 -3.52 21.18
N GLU A 98 -13.40 -3.81 22.46
CA GLU A 98 -14.19 -4.78 23.24
C GLU A 98 -15.70 -4.48 23.15
#